data_AF-X1AZT3-F1
#
_entry.id   AF-X1AZT3-F1
#
_cell.length_a   1.000
_cell.length_b   1.000
_cell.length_c   1.000
_cell.angle_alpha   90.00
_cell.angle_beta   90.00
_cell.angle_gamma   90.00
#
_symmetry.space_group_name_H-M   'P 1'
#
loop_
_entity.id
_entity.type
_entity.pdbx_description
1 polymer ?
#
loop_
_entity_poly.entity_id
_entity_poly.type
_entity_poly.pdbx_seq_one_letter_code
_entity_poly.pdbx_strand_id
1 'polypeptide(L)'
;MSEESGTSAEHVHGLLGREIGRVQFVAHDVVSRRVAAGWVTEDLLFHANTGDRIPAWFIHPAEVEKPVAAVLYCHAHGNRNDIGRQELLEGRPALQGAYATDLQDLGCAVLCLDMPCFGERLLPEESALSKSHS
;
A
#
# COMPACT_ATOMS: atom_id res chain seq x y z
N MET A 1 -41.79 -3.11 -11.57
CA MET A 1 -40.39 -3.54 -11.36
C MET A 1 -39.61 -2.28 -11.06
N SER A 2 -39.36 -2.03 -9.78
CA SER A 2 -38.69 -0.83 -9.30
C SER A 2 -37.18 -1.05 -9.43
N GLU A 3 -36.50 -0.20 -10.19
CA GLU A 3 -35.04 -0.14 -10.19
C GLU A 3 -34.58 0.44 -8.85
N GLU A 4 -33.97 -0.39 -8.01
CA GLU A 4 -33.22 0.09 -6.84
C GLU A 4 -31.97 0.81 -7.34
N SER A 5 -32.07 2.12 -7.48
CA SER A 5 -30.94 3.02 -7.69
C SER A 5 -30.16 3.20 -6.39
N GLY A 6 -29.44 2.16 -5.98
CA GLY A 6 -28.36 2.28 -5.01
C GLY A 6 -27.25 3.17 -5.57
N THR A 7 -26.56 3.91 -4.70
CA THR A 7 -25.41 4.72 -5.12
C THR A 7 -24.35 3.83 -5.78
N SER A 8 -23.55 4.39 -6.71
CA SER A 8 -22.46 3.65 -7.38
C SER A 8 -21.54 2.92 -6.38
N ALA A 9 -21.32 3.52 -5.21
CA ALA A 9 -20.59 2.90 -4.11
C ALA A 9 -21.30 1.67 -3.54
N GLU A 10 -22.59 1.76 -3.18
CA GLU A 10 -23.38 0.63 -2.66
C GLU A 10 -23.47 -0.52 -3.67
N HIS A 11 -23.59 -0.20 -4.96
CA HIS A 11 -23.59 -1.19 -6.02
C HIS A 11 -22.22 -1.91 -6.11
N VAL A 12 -21.11 -1.17 -6.04
CA VAL A 12 -19.76 -1.77 -6.01
C VAL A 12 -19.56 -2.61 -4.75
N HIS A 13 -20.02 -2.16 -3.59
CA HIS A 13 -19.97 -2.95 -2.35
C HIS A 13 -20.74 -4.27 -2.48
N GLY A 14 -21.94 -4.25 -3.07
CA GLY A 14 -22.73 -5.44 -3.36
C GLY A 14 -22.02 -6.41 -4.31
N LEU A 15 -21.37 -5.89 -5.36
CA LEU A 15 -20.62 -6.71 -6.33
C LEU A 15 -19.35 -7.33 -5.76
N LEU A 16 -18.64 -6.62 -4.86
CA LEU A 16 -17.41 -7.12 -4.25
C LEU A 16 -17.66 -8.24 -3.22
N GLY A 17 -18.92 -8.49 -2.85
CA GLY A 17 -19.35 -9.68 -2.11
C GLY A 17 -18.77 -9.81 -0.69
N ARG A 18 -18.11 -8.78 -0.16
CA ARG A 18 -17.53 -8.75 1.20
C ARG A 18 -17.59 -7.36 1.82
N GLU A 19 -17.71 -7.33 3.15
CA GLU A 19 -17.67 -6.13 3.97
C GLU A 19 -16.30 -5.44 3.86
N ILE A 20 -16.25 -4.36 3.08
CA ILE A 20 -15.12 -3.43 3.09
C ILE A 20 -14.95 -2.90 4.52
N GLY A 21 -13.70 -2.88 5.02
CA GLY A 21 -13.40 -2.42 6.37
C GLY A 21 -13.26 -3.53 7.43
N ARG A 22 -13.39 -4.81 7.06
CA ARG A 22 -13.12 -5.93 7.97
C ARG A 22 -11.68 -5.96 8.48
N VAL A 23 -10.72 -5.62 7.62
CA VAL A 23 -9.30 -5.51 7.99
C VAL A 23 -9.03 -4.06 8.37
N GLN A 24 -8.59 -3.86 9.62
CA GLN A 24 -8.24 -2.55 10.16
C GLN A 24 -6.84 -2.60 10.75
N PHE A 25 -6.05 -1.56 10.51
CA PHE A 25 -4.77 -1.40 11.19
C PHE A 25 -5.04 -0.94 12.62
N VAL A 26 -4.58 -1.71 13.59
CA VAL A 26 -4.81 -1.45 15.02
C VAL A 26 -3.57 -0.90 15.72
N ALA A 27 -2.39 -1.14 15.16
CA ALA A 27 -1.12 -0.62 15.65
C ALA A 27 -0.09 -0.58 14.51
N HIS A 28 1.04 0.07 14.76
CA HIS A 28 2.23 -0.04 13.92
C HIS A 28 3.49 0.09 14.78
N ASP A 29 4.57 -0.53 14.33
CA ASP A 29 5.93 -0.31 14.83
C ASP A 29 6.75 0.45 13.79
N VAL A 30 7.69 1.28 14.25
CA VAL A 30 8.77 1.84 13.41
C VAL A 30 9.98 0.92 13.54
N VAL A 31 10.25 0.12 12.51
CA VAL A 31 11.37 -0.82 12.47
C VAL A 31 12.69 -0.09 12.27
N SER A 32 12.70 0.89 11.35
CA SER A 32 13.85 1.76 11.15
C SER A 32 13.43 3.12 10.62
N ARG A 33 14.28 4.12 10.83
CA ARG A 33 14.05 5.49 10.38
C ARG A 33 15.33 6.09 9.84
N ARG A 34 15.26 6.70 8.67
CA ARG A 34 16.36 7.42 8.03
C ARG A 34 15.92 8.82 7.67
N VAL A 35 16.82 9.79 7.87
CA VAL A 35 16.59 11.19 7.49
C VAL A 35 17.66 11.59 6.49
N ALA A 36 17.26 12.08 5.33
CA ALA A 36 18.16 12.54 4.28
C ALA A 36 17.49 13.66 3.47
N ALA A 37 18.25 14.71 3.14
CA ALA A 37 17.80 15.82 2.29
C ALA A 37 16.44 16.45 2.68
N GLY A 38 16.15 16.55 3.99
CA GLY A 38 14.88 17.10 4.48
C GLY A 38 13.69 16.13 4.45
N TRP A 39 13.91 14.88 4.09
CA TRP A 39 12.92 13.82 4.05
C TRP A 39 13.23 12.71 5.05
N VAL A 40 12.18 12.03 5.49
CA VAL A 40 12.21 10.86 6.36
C VAL A 40 11.74 9.66 5.56
N THR A 41 12.44 8.54 5.70
CA THR A 41 12.00 7.23 5.23
C THR A 41 11.92 6.30 6.43
N GLU A 42 10.72 5.80 6.72
CA GLU A 42 10.43 4.89 7.82
C GLU A 42 10.07 3.51 7.29
N ASP A 43 10.76 2.49 7.80
CA ASP A 43 10.32 1.10 7.67
C ASP A 43 9.28 0.87 8.76
N LEU A 44 8.03 0.70 8.35
CA LEU A 44 6.92 0.50 9.26
C LEU A 44 6.45 -0.95 9.20
N LEU A 45 5.90 -1.40 10.31
CA LEU A 45 5.21 -2.67 10.38
C LEU A 45 3.83 -2.48 10.99
N PHE A 46 2.80 -2.47 10.16
CA PHE A 46 1.41 -2.40 10.61
C PHE A 46 0.94 -3.75 11.14
N HIS A 47 0.10 -3.70 12.18
CA HIS A 47 -0.59 -4.85 12.73
C HIS A 47 -2.08 -4.69 12.44
N ALA A 48 -2.66 -5.69 11.78
CA ALA A 48 -4.10 -5.72 11.52
C ALA A 48 -4.86 -6.40 12.68
N ASN A 49 -6.14 -6.05 12.84
CA ASN A 49 -7.07 -6.73 13.76
C ASN A 49 -7.22 -8.24 13.48
N THR A 50 -6.85 -8.69 12.29
CA THR A 50 -6.82 -10.11 11.87
C THR A 50 -5.55 -10.85 12.32
N GLY A 51 -4.57 -10.15 12.89
CA GLY A 51 -3.26 -10.68 13.25
C GLY A 51 -2.22 -10.59 12.12
N ASP A 52 -2.61 -10.11 10.94
CA ASP A 52 -1.68 -9.92 9.82
C ASP A 52 -0.64 -8.83 10.15
N ARG A 53 0.61 -9.10 9.76
CA ARG A 53 1.71 -8.14 9.81
C ARG A 53 1.92 -7.59 8.41
N ILE A 54 1.92 -6.26 8.26
CA ILE A 54 1.93 -5.59 6.97
C ILE A 54 3.10 -4.61 6.94
N PRO A 55 4.24 -5.05 6.40
CA PRO A 55 5.41 -4.20 6.23
C PRO A 55 5.15 -3.06 5.24
N ALA A 56 5.76 -1.90 5.47
CA ALA A 56 5.51 -0.71 4.67
C ALA A 56 6.68 0.27 4.66
N TRP A 57 6.81 1.01 3.57
CA TRP A 57 7.62 2.23 3.51
C TRP A 57 6.71 3.43 3.71
N PHE A 58 7.09 4.33 4.62
CA PHE A 58 6.50 5.65 4.73
C PHE A 58 7.55 6.72 4.51
N ILE A 59 7.36 7.50 3.45
CA ILE A 59 8.25 8.60 3.06
C ILE A 59 7.50 9.91 3.29
N HIS A 60 8.06 10.82 4.07
CA HIS A 60 7.42 12.10 4.35
C HIS A 60 8.44 13.20 4.67
N PRO A 61 8.09 14.48 4.55
CA PRO A 61 9.01 15.56 4.91
C PRO A 61 9.36 15.50 6.40
N ALA A 62 10.61 15.82 6.74
CA ALA A 62 11.10 15.82 8.12
C ALA A 62 10.44 16.89 8.99
N GLU A 63 10.08 18.01 8.38
CA GLU A 63 9.38 19.12 9.00
C GLU A 63 8.17 19.48 8.15
N VAL A 64 7.01 19.62 8.80
CA VAL A 64 5.76 20.04 8.15
C VAL A 64 5.07 21.08 9.02
N GLU A 65 4.85 22.28 8.49
CA GLU A 65 4.05 23.31 9.17
C GLU A 65 2.54 23.08 8.96
N LYS A 66 2.18 22.40 7.86
CA LYS A 66 0.82 22.08 7.45
C LYS A 66 0.78 20.68 6.84
N PRO A 67 -0.38 19.99 6.85
CA PRO A 67 -0.54 18.71 6.17
C PRO A 67 -0.11 18.80 4.70
N VAL A 68 0.61 17.78 4.24
CA VAL A 68 0.99 17.61 2.83
C VAL A 68 0.05 16.62 2.14
N ALA A 69 0.01 16.66 0.81
CA ALA A 69 -0.68 15.63 0.04
C ALA A 69 -0.04 14.26 0.33
N ALA A 70 -0.85 13.21 0.34
CA ALA A 70 -0.40 11.85 0.59
C ALA A 70 -0.82 10.93 -0.57
N VAL A 71 0.09 10.06 -0.99
CA VAL A 71 -0.11 9.05 -2.03
C VAL A 71 0.04 7.66 -1.43
N LEU A 72 -0.94 6.80 -1.66
CA LEU A 72 -0.81 5.36 -1.45
C LEU A 72 -0.27 4.74 -2.75
N TYR A 73 0.96 4.27 -2.73
CA TYR A 73 1.59 3.63 -3.88
C TYR A 73 1.22 2.13 -3.93
N CYS A 74 0.65 1.71 -5.06
CA CYS A 74 0.28 0.32 -5.34
C CYS A 74 1.27 -0.33 -6.31
N HIS A 75 1.61 -1.60 -6.06
CA HIS A 75 2.57 -2.34 -6.87
C HIS A 75 2.08 -2.57 -8.30
N ALA A 76 3.00 -2.49 -9.25
CA ALA A 76 2.73 -2.94 -10.60
C ALA A 76 2.68 -4.48 -10.68
N HIS A 77 1.74 -5.03 -11.43
CA HIS A 77 1.77 -6.45 -11.80
C HIS A 77 2.82 -6.70 -12.89
N GLY A 78 3.20 -7.97 -13.09
CA GLY A 78 4.14 -8.37 -14.15
C GLY A 78 5.29 -9.23 -13.65
N ASN A 79 4.97 -10.23 -12.82
CA ASN A 79 5.88 -11.30 -12.40
C ASN A 79 7.11 -10.84 -11.61
N ARG A 80 6.99 -9.71 -10.88
CA ARG A 80 7.99 -9.22 -9.93
C ARG A 80 7.36 -8.92 -8.56
N ASN A 81 6.44 -9.80 -8.16
CA ASN A 81 5.72 -9.65 -6.90
C ASN A 81 6.65 -9.81 -5.69
N ASP A 82 7.81 -10.45 -5.87
CA ASP A 82 8.88 -10.62 -4.89
C ASP A 82 9.42 -9.30 -4.32
N ILE A 83 9.36 -8.21 -5.09
CA ILE A 83 9.97 -6.92 -4.71
C ILE A 83 9.17 -6.24 -3.58
N GLY A 84 7.84 -6.26 -3.68
CA GLY A 84 6.95 -5.52 -2.78
C GLY A 84 7.33 -4.04 -2.64
N ARG A 85 7.30 -3.53 -1.41
CA ARG A 85 7.51 -2.11 -1.08
C ARG A 85 8.82 -1.54 -1.58
N GLN A 86 9.85 -2.36 -1.78
CA GLN A 86 11.11 -1.90 -2.38
C GLN A 86 10.91 -1.33 -3.79
N GLU A 87 9.84 -1.71 -4.50
CA GLU A 87 9.52 -1.18 -5.84
C GLU A 87 9.40 0.35 -5.82
N LEU A 88 8.92 0.94 -4.72
CA LEU A 88 8.82 2.40 -4.58
C LEU A 88 10.21 3.07 -4.63
N LEU A 89 11.20 2.49 -3.95
CA LEU A 89 12.54 3.07 -3.78
C LEU A 89 13.50 2.69 -4.91
N GLU A 90 13.37 1.47 -5.43
CA GLU A 90 14.31 0.86 -6.37
C GLU A 90 13.76 0.78 -7.80
N GLY A 91 12.43 0.89 -7.96
CA GLY A 91 11.76 0.70 -9.24
C GLY A 91 11.86 -0.74 -9.73
N ARG A 92 11.61 -0.92 -11.04
CA ARG A 92 11.75 -2.20 -11.75
C ARG A 92 11.74 -1.96 -13.26
N PRO A 93 12.17 -2.94 -14.08
CA PRO A 93 12.24 -2.79 -15.55
C PRO A 93 10.93 -2.42 -16.25
N ALA A 94 9.78 -2.73 -15.65
CA ALA A 94 8.47 -2.40 -16.24
C ALA A 94 8.02 -0.94 -15.95
N LEU A 95 8.74 -0.22 -15.10
CA LEU A 95 8.46 1.17 -14.74
C LEU A 95 9.46 2.10 -15.40
N GLN A 96 9.10 3.38 -15.51
CA GLN A 96 10.02 4.41 -16.03
C GLN A 96 11.19 4.67 -15.06
N GLY A 97 10.99 4.42 -13.76
CA GLY A 97 11.98 4.59 -12.71
C GLY A 97 11.40 4.26 -11.35
N ALA A 98 12.16 4.56 -10.30
CA ALA A 98 11.68 4.52 -8.92
C ALA A 98 10.91 5.80 -8.60
N TYR A 99 9.64 5.67 -8.19
CA TYR A 99 8.76 6.82 -8.00
C TYR A 99 8.93 7.57 -6.67
N ALA A 100 9.73 7.05 -5.73
CA ALA A 100 9.97 7.73 -4.45
C ALA A 100 10.47 9.16 -4.63
N THR A 101 11.45 9.36 -5.51
CA THR A 101 12.06 10.69 -5.73
C THR A 101 11.08 11.62 -6.43
N ASP A 102 10.41 11.13 -7.47
CA ASP A 102 9.43 11.93 -8.22
C ASP A 102 8.29 12.43 -7.31
N LEU A 103 7.81 11.58 -6.40
CA LEU A 103 6.76 11.95 -5.44
C LEU A 103 7.26 12.89 -4.35
N GLN A 104 8.52 12.77 -3.93
CA GLN A 104 9.17 13.74 -3.04
C GLN A 104 9.30 15.10 -3.70
N ASP A 105 9.71 15.16 -4.97
CA ASP A 105 9.83 16.41 -5.73
C ASP A 105 8.47 17.10 -5.92
N LEU A 106 7.39 16.32 -5.95
CA LEU A 106 6.00 16.82 -5.92
C LEU A 106 5.53 17.25 -4.52
N GLY A 107 6.36 17.11 -3.48
CA GLY A 107 6.03 17.47 -2.10
C GLY A 107 5.01 16.53 -1.45
N CYS A 108 4.88 15.30 -1.95
CA CYS A 108 3.90 14.33 -1.45
C CYS A 108 4.54 13.40 -0.40
N ALA A 109 3.81 13.14 0.69
CA ALA A 109 4.09 11.97 1.52
C ALA A 109 3.64 10.70 0.77
N VAL A 110 4.35 9.59 0.94
CA VAL A 110 4.09 8.35 0.21
C VAL A 110 4.07 7.18 1.18
N LEU A 111 2.99 6.39 1.14
CA LEU A 111 2.88 5.12 1.83
C LEU A 111 2.90 4.00 0.80
N CYS A 112 3.75 3.00 0.99
CA CYS A 112 3.77 1.79 0.17
C CYS A 112 3.79 0.56 1.06
N LEU A 113 2.71 -0.22 1.01
CA LEU A 113 2.54 -1.44 1.79
C LEU A 113 3.01 -2.64 0.97
N ASP A 114 3.54 -3.67 1.61
CA ASP A 114 3.52 -5.02 1.02
C ASP A 114 2.06 -5.48 0.96
N MET A 115 1.47 -5.41 -0.24
CA MET A 115 0.10 -5.87 -0.48
C MET A 115 0.05 -7.40 -0.45
N PRO A 116 -1.13 -8.02 -0.29
CA PRO A 116 -1.22 -9.47 -0.39
C PRO A 116 -0.58 -9.97 -1.67
N CYS A 117 0.21 -11.05 -1.58
CA CYS A 117 1.00 -11.63 -2.67
C CYS A 117 2.25 -10.82 -3.08
N PHE A 118 2.66 -9.78 -2.35
CA PHE A 118 3.84 -8.97 -2.67
C PHE A 118 4.84 -8.90 -1.52
N GLY A 119 6.13 -8.80 -1.84
CA GLY A 119 7.22 -8.57 -0.90
C GLY A 119 7.28 -9.63 0.19
N GLU A 120 7.34 -9.17 1.44
CA GLU A 120 7.33 -10.06 2.61
C GLU A 120 5.99 -10.78 2.82
N ARG A 121 4.94 -10.39 2.07
CA ARG A 121 3.61 -11.02 2.06
C ARG A 121 3.35 -11.79 0.76
N LEU A 122 4.41 -12.27 0.11
CA LEU A 122 4.35 -13.05 -1.14
C LEU A 122 3.50 -14.32 -1.02
N LEU A 123 3.46 -14.93 0.18
CA LEU A 123 2.71 -16.17 0.41
C LEU A 123 1.38 -15.92 1.15
N PRO A 124 0.28 -16.59 0.74
CA PRO A 124 0.18 -17.45 -0.44
C PRO A 124 0.30 -16.65 -1.74
N GLU A 125 0.81 -17.26 -2.79
CA GLU A 125 0.90 -16.59 -4.10
C GLU A 125 -0.48 -16.20 -4.63
N GLU A 126 -0.52 -15.21 -5.52
CA GLU A 126 -1.75 -14.65 -6.11
C GLU A 126 -2.70 -15.72 -6.66
N SER A 127 -2.15 -16.72 -7.35
CA SER A 127 -2.91 -17.82 -7.95
C SER A 127 -3.56 -18.74 -6.91
N ALA A 128 -2.97 -18.86 -5.73
CA ALA A 128 -3.51 -19.64 -4.61
C ALA A 128 -4.54 -18.84 -3.83
N LEU A 129 -4.27 -17.56 -3.55
CA LEU A 129 -5.20 -16.67 -2.86
C LEU A 129 -6.51 -16.47 -3.64
N SER A 130 -6.41 -16.25 -4.96
CA SER A 130 -7.59 -16.10 -5.83
C SER A 130 -8.56 -17.30 -5.74
N LYS A 131 -8.04 -18.52 -5.58
CA LYS A 131 -8.83 -19.76 -5.48
C LYS A 131 -9.36 -20.03 -4.08
N SER A 132 -8.78 -19.43 -3.04
CA SER A 132 -9.19 -19.61 -1.64
C SER A 132 -10.48 -18.87 -1.27
N HIS A 133 -10.99 -18.03 -2.17
CA HIS A 133 -12.20 -17.23 -2.01
C HIS A 133 -13.29 -17.56 -3.03
N SER A 134 -13.13 -18.65 -3.78
CA SER A 134 -14.13 -19.23 -4.68
C SER A 134 -15.07 -20.18 -3.95
#